data_AF-A0A1N7PL83-F1
#
_entry.id   AF-A0A1N7PL83-F1
#
_cell.length_a   1.000
_cell.length_b   1.000
_cell.length_c   1.000
_cell.angle_alpha   90.00
_cell.angle_beta   90.00
_cell.angle_gamma   90.00
#
_symmetry.space_group_name_H-M   'P 1'
#
loop_
_entity.id
_entity.type
_entity.pdbx_description
1 polymer ?
#
loop_
_entity_poly.entity_id
_entity_poly.type
_entity_poly.pdbx_seq_one_letter_code
_entity_poly.pdbx_strand_id
1 'polypeptide(L)'
;MLSLSAIRRMAFASAIDQSLIKAIAILCGSNLHVLRQNYVFIDEYGEYHEIDHHEYEVARSDGWLVHPRTGDKVYNFLDYVYPFYDLDLATLDEEQGGEHV
;
A
#
# COMPACT_ATOMS: atom_id res chain seq x y z
N MET A 1 -5.61 3.22 -7.81
CA MET A 1 -6.84 2.42 -7.67
C MET A 1 -6.59 1.01 -8.22
N LEU A 2 -6.49 0.00 -7.36
CA LEU A 2 -6.38 -1.41 -7.78
C LEU A 2 -7.71 -1.83 -8.41
N SER A 3 -7.76 -1.87 -9.74
CA SER A 3 -8.97 -2.37 -10.44
C SER A 3 -9.00 -3.90 -10.39
N LEU A 4 -10.20 -4.48 -10.40
CA LEU A 4 -10.41 -5.94 -10.48
C LEU A 4 -9.64 -6.56 -11.67
N SER A 5 -9.53 -5.82 -12.77
CA SER A 5 -8.77 -6.20 -13.96
C SER A 5 -7.26 -6.31 -13.71
N ALA A 6 -6.69 -5.43 -12.86
CA ALA A 6 -5.28 -5.50 -12.49
C ALA A 6 -4.98 -6.73 -11.62
N ILE A 7 -5.87 -7.03 -10.66
CA ILE A 7 -5.75 -8.20 -9.79
C ILE A 7 -5.84 -9.51 -10.58
N ARG A 8 -6.76 -9.59 -11.55
CA ARG A 8 -6.87 -10.75 -12.46
C ARG A 8 -5.56 -11.03 -13.19
N ARG A 9 -4.88 -9.96 -13.58
CA ARG A 9 -3.63 -10.03 -14.35
C ARG A 9 -2.43 -10.43 -13.47
N MET A 10 -2.42 -10.02 -12.20
CA MET A 10 -1.36 -10.33 -11.24
C MET A 10 -1.47 -11.73 -10.64
N ALA A 11 -2.70 -12.20 -10.34
CA ALA A 11 -2.91 -13.46 -9.64
C ALA A 11 -2.68 -14.72 -10.50
N PHE A 12 -2.45 -14.58 -11.82
CA PHE A 12 -2.45 -15.70 -12.79
C PHE A 12 -3.65 -16.66 -12.61
N ALA A 13 -4.72 -16.20 -11.98
CA ALA A 13 -5.88 -17.00 -11.65
C ALA A 13 -6.77 -17.06 -12.90
N SER A 14 -7.03 -18.27 -13.40
CA SER A 14 -7.90 -18.50 -14.56
C SER A 14 -9.34 -18.04 -14.32
N ALA A 15 -9.75 -17.95 -13.04
CA ALA A 15 -11.02 -17.41 -12.61
C ALA A 15 -10.85 -16.59 -11.32
N ILE A 16 -11.42 -15.38 -11.31
CA ILE A 16 -11.69 -14.66 -10.07
C ILE A 16 -13.02 -15.20 -9.57
N ASP A 17 -13.02 -15.94 -8.46
CA ASP A 17 -14.24 -16.38 -7.81
C ASP A 17 -14.77 -15.33 -6.80
N GLN A 18 -16.01 -15.50 -6.35
CA GLN A 18 -16.60 -14.59 -5.37
C GLN A 18 -15.86 -14.59 -4.02
N SER A 19 -15.18 -15.68 -3.67
CA SER A 19 -14.44 -15.79 -2.42
C SER A 19 -13.22 -14.87 -2.44
N LEU A 20 -12.48 -14.82 -3.55
CA LEU A 20 -11.36 -13.91 -3.75
C LEU A 20 -11.81 -12.45 -3.75
N ILE A 21 -12.92 -12.12 -4.43
CA ILE A 21 -13.48 -10.75 -4.41
C ILE A 21 -13.87 -10.35 -2.98
N LYS A 22 -14.53 -11.23 -2.23
CA LYS A 22 -14.90 -10.98 -0.84
C LYS A 22 -13.66 -10.82 0.05
N ALA A 23 -12.65 -11.67 -0.12
CA ALA A 23 -11.40 -11.56 0.61
C ALA A 23 -10.72 -10.21 0.34
N ILE A 24 -10.62 -9.79 -0.92
CA ILE A 24 -10.09 -8.47 -1.29
C ILE A 24 -10.96 -7.35 -0.71
N ALA A 25 -12.28 -7.45 -0.79
CA ALA A 25 -13.19 -6.45 -0.23
C ALA A 25 -13.13 -6.35 1.29
N ILE A 26 -12.83 -7.45 1.98
CA ILE A 26 -12.57 -7.49 3.43
C ILE A 26 -11.21 -6.86 3.73
N LEU A 27 -10.17 -7.29 3.02
CA LEU A 27 -8.78 -6.83 3.20
C LEU A 27 -8.60 -5.34 2.85
N CYS A 28 -9.36 -4.83 1.89
CA CYS A 28 -9.37 -3.43 1.48
C CYS A 28 -10.54 -2.64 2.08
N GLY A 29 -11.41 -3.28 2.86
CA GLY A 29 -12.60 -2.66 3.43
C GLY A 29 -12.26 -1.89 4.71
N SER A 30 -12.90 -0.73 4.92
CA SER A 30 -12.67 0.14 6.08
C SER A 30 -13.03 -0.46 7.44
N ASN A 31 -13.66 -1.64 7.48
CA ASN A 31 -14.08 -2.31 8.72
C ASN A 31 -13.02 -3.26 9.28
N LEU A 32 -12.00 -3.62 8.50
CA LEU A 32 -10.93 -4.50 8.92
C LEU A 32 -9.63 -3.86 8.45
N HIS A 33 -8.95 -3.12 9.33
CA HIS A 33 -7.66 -2.48 9.06
C HIS A 33 -6.51 -3.50 8.92
N VAL A 34 -6.75 -4.65 8.28
CA VAL A 34 -5.75 -5.73 8.18
C VAL A 34 -4.60 -5.35 7.27
N LEU A 35 -4.87 -4.52 6.26
CA LEU A 35 -3.85 -4.05 5.34
C LEU A 35 -3.58 -2.56 5.52
N ARG A 36 -2.32 -2.23 5.80
CA ARG A 36 -1.81 -0.87 5.75
C ARG A 36 -1.25 -0.60 4.37
N GLN A 37 -1.74 0.44 3.71
CA GLN A 37 -1.19 0.90 2.44
C GLN A 37 0.04 1.77 2.70
N ASN A 38 1.17 1.37 2.13
CA ASN A 38 2.42 2.12 2.13
C ASN A 38 2.84 2.42 0.69
N TYR A 39 3.92 3.19 0.52
CA TYR A 39 4.45 3.54 -0.79
C TYR A 39 5.95 3.27 -0.85
N VAL A 40 6.44 2.95 -2.03
CA VAL A 40 7.88 2.81 -2.30
C VAL A 40 8.26 3.72 -3.45
N PHE A 41 9.27 4.56 -3.22
CA PHE A 41 9.93 5.36 -4.25
C PHE A 41 11.15 4.61 -4.76
N ILE A 42 11.24 4.47 -6.08
CA ILE A 42 12.39 3.87 -6.75
C ILE A 42 13.22 5.00 -7.35
N ASP A 43 14.44 5.19 -6.86
CA ASP A 43 15.30 6.26 -7.36
C ASP A 43 15.94 5.97 -8.73
N GLU A 44 16.71 6.92 -9.26
CA GLU A 44 17.41 6.78 -10.53
C GLU A 44 18.47 5.66 -10.55
N TYR A 45 18.89 5.18 -9.38
CA TYR A 45 19.81 4.07 -9.22
C TYR A 45 19.10 2.72 -9.05
N GLY A 46 17.76 2.73 -8.99
CA GLY A 46 16.94 1.55 -8.77
C GLY A 46 16.86 1.11 -7.30
N GLU A 47 17.25 1.98 -6.36
CA GLU A 47 17.09 1.69 -4.94
C GLU A 47 15.66 1.98 -4.47
N TYR A 48 15.19 1.14 -3.56
CA TYR A 48 13.84 1.22 -3.00
C TYR A 48 13.88 1.99 -1.69
N HIS A 49 13.08 3.04 -1.62
CA HIS A 49 12.91 3.87 -0.43
C HIS A 49 11.45 3.82 0.00
N GLU A 50 11.18 3.28 1.18
CA GLU A 50 9.83 3.30 1.74
C GLU A 50 9.41 4.73 2.10
N ILE A 51 8.15 5.03 1.82
CA ILE A 51 7.49 6.30 2.08
C ILE A 51 6.16 5.96 2.72
N ASP A 52 5.89 6.58 3.87
CA ASP A 52 4.63 6.35 4.54
C ASP A 52 3.46 7.04 3.82
N HIS A 53 2.24 6.72 4.24
CA HIS A 53 1.05 7.29 3.61
C HIS A 53 0.96 8.81 3.76
N HIS A 54 1.42 9.36 4.88
CA HIS A 54 1.38 10.79 5.16
C HIS A 54 2.36 11.55 4.26
N GLU A 55 3.60 11.08 4.16
CA GLU A 55 4.64 11.63 3.30
C GLU A 55 4.21 11.64 1.83
N TYR A 56 3.57 10.56 1.36
CA TYR A 56 3.03 10.51 0.01
C TYR A 56 1.95 11.56 -0.24
N GLU A 57 0.98 11.71 0.68
CA GLU A 57 -0.11 12.68 0.51
C GLU A 57 0.41 14.12 0.56
N VAL A 58 1.42 14.40 1.39
CA VAL A 58 2.12 15.70 1.41
C VAL A 58 2.81 15.95 0.08
N ALA A 59 3.64 15.01 -0.40
CA ALA A 59 4.35 15.15 -1.67
C ALA A 59 3.39 15.32 -2.86
N ARG A 60 2.25 14.63 -2.82
CA ARG A 60 1.19 14.74 -3.82
C ARG A 60 0.50 16.10 -3.79
N SER A 61 0.23 16.64 -2.61
CA SER A 61 -0.31 17.99 -2.44
C SER A 61 0.66 19.06 -2.94
N ASP A 62 1.93 18.89 -2.62
CA ASP A 62 2.99 19.86 -2.94
C ASP A 62 3.46 19.77 -4.40
N GLY A 63 3.23 18.63 -5.05
CA GLY A 63 3.64 18.35 -6.43
C GLY A 63 5.11 17.94 -6.57
N TRP A 64 5.77 17.59 -5.47
CA TRP A 64 7.15 17.11 -5.45
C TRP A 64 7.42 16.28 -4.20
N LEU A 65 8.35 15.34 -4.32
CA LEU A 65 8.88 14.54 -3.22
C LEU A 65 10.31 14.96 -2.91
N VAL A 66 10.75 14.91 -1.66
CA VAL A 66 12.18 15.05 -1.31
C VAL A 66 12.87 13.72 -1.55
N HIS A 67 13.92 13.70 -2.37
CA HIS A 67 14.74 12.51 -2.59
C HIS A 67 15.40 12.09 -1.26
N PRO A 68 15.22 10.85 -0.77
CA PRO A 68 15.71 10.43 0.55
C PRO A 68 17.24 10.52 0.71
N ARG A 69 17.99 10.22 -0.35
CA ARG A 69 19.46 10.33 -0.37
C ARG A 69 20.01 11.73 -0.61
N THR A 70 19.55 12.42 -1.66
CA THR A 70 20.15 13.70 -2.08
C THR A 70 19.53 14.91 -1.40
N GLY A 71 18.28 14.79 -0.91
CA GLY A 71 17.49 15.90 -0.39
C GLY A 71 16.88 16.78 -1.48
N ASP A 72 17.06 16.43 -2.76
CA ASP A 72 16.55 17.24 -3.88
C ASP A 72 15.06 17.05 -4.10
N LYS A 73 14.41 18.05 -4.71
CA LYS A 73 13.00 17.96 -5.08
C LYS A 73 12.83 17.19 -6.38
N VAL A 74 12.05 16.11 -6.31
CA VAL A 74 11.66 15.27 -7.44
C VAL A 74 10.22 15.61 -7.84
N TYR A 75 10.06 16.40 -8.91
CA TYR A 75 8.74 16.86 -9.37
C TYR A 75 7.95 15.79 -10.14
N ASN A 76 8.65 14.83 -10.75
CA ASN A 76 8.08 13.71 -11.50
C ASN A 76 8.00 12.43 -10.65
N PHE A 77 8.00 12.54 -9.32
CA PHE A 77 8.06 11.39 -8.41
C PHE A 77 6.90 10.39 -8.60
N LEU A 78 5.75 10.84 -9.10
CA LEU A 78 4.59 9.97 -9.36
C LEU A 78 4.87 8.85 -10.36
N ASP A 79 5.86 9.01 -11.23
CA ASP A 79 6.28 7.96 -12.19
C ASP A 79 7.14 6.87 -11.51
N TYR A 80 7.58 7.13 -10.29
CA TYR A 80 8.56 6.33 -9.55
C TYR A 80 8.06 5.86 -8.18
N VAL A 81 6.84 6.25 -7.80
CA VAL A 81 6.21 5.83 -6.54
C VAL A 81 5.14 4.78 -6.79
N TYR A 82 5.27 3.65 -6.09
CA TYR A 82 4.38 2.51 -6.21
C TYR A 82 3.73 2.20 -4.86
N PRO A 83 2.41 1.99 -4.81
CA PRO A 83 1.75 1.55 -3.59
C PRO A 83 2.05 0.07 -3.35
N PHE A 84 2.23 -0.28 -2.08
CA PHE A 84 2.23 -1.66 -1.60
C PHE A 84 1.41 -1.77 -0.32
N TYR A 85 1.11 -3.00 0.08
CA TYR A 85 0.28 -3.28 1.25
C TYR A 85 1.03 -4.22 2.17
N ASP A 86 1.09 -3.88 3.45
CA ASP A 86 1.58 -4.74 4.51
C ASP A 86 0.46 -5.12 5.47
N LEU A 87 0.68 -6.20 6.20
CA LEU A 87 -0.17 -6.58 7.33
C LEU A 87 -0.05 -5.53 8.43
N ASP A 88 -1.18 -4.96 8.85
CA ASP A 88 -1.25 -4.15 10.05
C ASP A 88 -1.36 -5.08 11.27
N LEU A 89 -0.21 -5.48 11.80
CA LEU A 89 -0.14 -6.40 12.94
C LEU A 89 -0.86 -5.88 14.20
N ALA A 90 -1.11 -4.57 14.30
CA ALA A 90 -1.89 -4.01 15.40
C ALA A 90 -3.34 -4.55 15.43
N THR A 91 -3.88 -4.94 14.29
CA THR A 91 -5.22 -5.55 14.21
C THR A 91 -5.27 -7.01 14.66
N LEU A 92 -4.12 -7.68 14.77
CA LEU A 92 -4.03 -9.09 15.18
C LEU A 92 -3.87 -9.25 16.70
N ASP A 93 -3.44 -8.19 17.41
CA ASP A 93 -3.30 -8.20 18.86
C ASP A 93 -4.63 -7.97 19.60
N GLU A 94 -5.60 -7.29 18.98
CA GLU A 94 -6.92 -7.05 19.58
C GLU A 94 -7.77 -8.33 19.72
N GLU A 95 -7.54 -9.35 18.89
CA GLU A 95 -8.30 -10.60 18.95
C GLU A 95 -7.81 -11.60 20.02
N GLN A 96 -6.66 -11.35 20.68
CA GLN A 96 -6.14 -12.23 21.75
C GLN A 96 -6.42 -11.74 23.18
N GLY A 97 -7.07 -10.59 23.36
CA GLY A 97 -7.37 -10.02 24.69
C GLY A 97 -8.69 -10.47 25.34
N GLY A 98 -9.44 -11.39 24.71
CA GLY A 98 -10.84 -11.67 25.02
C GLY A 98 -11.17 -12.90 25.86
N GLU A 99 -10.19 -13.56 26.50
CA GLU A 99 -10.44 -14.61 27.49
C GLU A 99 -9.42 -14.51 28.63
N HIS A 100 -9.67 -13.67 29.63
CA HIS A 100 -9.35 -13.92 31.04
C HIS A 100 -9.99 -12.81 31.90
N VAL A 101 -11.12 -13.16 32.53
CA VAL A 101 -11.55 -12.97 33.94
C VAL A 101 -13.07 -12.99 33.99
#